data_AF-A0A8S3RN04-F1
#
_entry.id   AF-A0A8S3RN04-F1
#
_cell.length_a   1.000
_cell.length_b   1.000
_cell.length_c   1.000
_cell.angle_alpha   90.00
_cell.angle_beta   90.00
_cell.angle_gamma   90.00
#
_symmetry.space_group_name_H-M   'P 1'
#
loop_
_entity.id
_entity.type
_entity.pdbx_description
1 polymer ?
#
loop_
_entity_poly.entity_id
_entity_poly.type
_entity_poly.pdbx_seq_one_letter_code
_entity_poly.pdbx_strand_id
1 'polypeptide(L)'
;MQFYTNTIRLPLFVGMATLSSKYCLKTDCDSVKTHEMLPGFIWSDDSPALFQDALFTAEIQQRLDKFLKLEPIYSQNAIDNASLELTDIIITAANISLKRRKAQTVIGFFSRFPRYPAVKGHYYKLQRVYTKARKHKYREYKQSLLKQIETLHEENPKQYWKLIDELQGKEKDDKSALVAPFDWLNHFKNLTEPKDEFKERLQFLEEKLNILEK
;
A
#
# COMPACT_ATOMS: atom_id res chain seq x y z
N MET A 1 -76.04 18.36 -9.19
CA MET A 1 -76.26 17.40 -10.30
C MET A 1 -75.52 17.91 -11.52
N GLN A 2 -74.35 17.34 -11.81
CA GLN A 2 -73.70 17.30 -13.13
C GLN A 2 -72.44 16.44 -12.96
N PHE A 3 -72.45 15.29 -13.63
CA PHE A 3 -71.38 14.30 -13.64
C PHE A 3 -70.40 14.63 -14.77
N TYR A 4 -69.11 14.66 -14.48
CA TYR A 4 -68.06 14.55 -15.50
C TYR A 4 -67.04 13.51 -15.05
N THR A 5 -67.16 12.33 -15.64
CA THR A 5 -66.16 11.26 -15.59
C THR A 5 -65.05 11.57 -16.58
N ASN A 6 -63.90 12.04 -16.08
CA ASN A 6 -62.69 12.16 -16.89
C ASN A 6 -61.90 10.86 -16.87
N THR A 7 -62.10 10.09 -17.93
CA THR A 7 -61.30 8.91 -18.30
C THR A 7 -59.97 9.38 -18.86
N ILE A 8 -58.90 9.35 -18.06
CA ILE A 8 -57.53 9.57 -18.55
C ILE A 8 -56.92 8.21 -18.89
N ARG A 9 -56.78 7.96 -20.20
CA ARG A 9 -55.96 6.89 -20.76
C ARG A 9 -54.49 7.21 -20.50
N LEU A 10 -53.79 6.34 -19.75
CA LEU A 10 -52.33 6.34 -19.74
C LEU A 10 -51.80 5.50 -20.92
N PRO A 11 -50.75 5.97 -21.61
CA PRO A 11 -50.14 5.25 -22.71
C PRO A 11 -49.39 4.00 -22.23
N LEU A 12 -49.62 2.89 -22.92
CA LEU A 12 -48.79 1.69 -22.89
C LEU A 12 -47.38 2.04 -23.35
N PHE A 13 -46.49 2.32 -22.40
CA PHE A 13 -45.06 2.41 -22.64
C PHE A 13 -44.46 1.00 -22.57
N VAL A 14 -44.39 0.36 -23.72
CA VAL A 14 -43.56 -0.83 -23.94
C VAL A 14 -42.14 -0.32 -24.18
N GLY A 15 -41.26 -0.46 -23.18
CA GLY A 15 -39.89 0.02 -23.30
C GLY A 15 -39.00 -0.43 -22.13
N MET A 16 -38.28 -1.53 -22.36
CA MET A 16 -36.98 -1.90 -21.79
C MET A 16 -36.68 -1.55 -20.31
N ALA A 17 -36.70 -2.57 -19.43
CA ALA A 17 -35.88 -2.58 -18.22
C ALA A 17 -35.63 -4.01 -17.70
N THR A 18 -34.88 -4.82 -18.46
CA THR A 18 -34.18 -6.00 -17.90
C THR A 18 -32.77 -5.60 -17.49
N LEU A 19 -32.65 -4.78 -16.45
CA LEU A 19 -31.38 -4.50 -15.76
C LEU A 19 -31.64 -4.21 -14.28
N SER A 20 -32.15 -5.19 -13.53
CA SER A 20 -32.07 -5.15 -12.07
C SER A 20 -32.39 -6.51 -11.45
N SER A 21 -31.40 -7.40 -11.41
CA SER A 21 -31.34 -8.48 -10.41
C SER A 21 -29.97 -9.13 -10.50
N LYS A 22 -29.08 -8.71 -9.61
CA LYS A 22 -27.88 -9.42 -9.08
C LYS A 22 -26.91 -8.51 -8.32
N TYR A 23 -27.34 -7.35 -7.87
CA TYR A 23 -26.73 -6.72 -6.69
C TYR A 23 -27.64 -7.04 -5.51
N CYS A 24 -27.15 -7.97 -4.69
CA CYS A 24 -27.80 -8.36 -3.45
C CYS A 24 -28.23 -7.13 -2.67
N LEU A 25 -29.52 -7.16 -2.36
CA LEU A 25 -30.24 -6.52 -1.29
C LEU A 25 -29.33 -6.00 -0.16
N LYS A 26 -29.46 -4.69 0.05
CA LYS A 26 -29.44 -4.02 1.34
C LYS A 26 -29.89 -4.96 2.46
N THR A 27 -28.99 -5.25 3.39
CA THR A 27 -29.40 -5.37 4.78
C THR A 27 -29.38 -3.96 5.34
N ASP A 28 -30.55 -3.44 5.66
CA ASP A 28 -30.70 -2.28 6.53
C ASP A 28 -30.12 -2.69 7.89
N CYS A 29 -28.85 -2.34 8.10
CA CYS A 29 -28.16 -2.43 9.38
C CYS A 29 -27.33 -1.15 9.52
N ASP A 30 -27.95 -0.12 10.10
CA ASP A 30 -27.32 1.14 10.47
C ASP A 30 -26.36 1.00 11.69
N SER A 31 -25.77 -0.17 11.91
CA SER A 31 -24.84 -0.38 13.02
C SER A 31 -23.59 -1.12 12.58
N VAL A 32 -22.46 -0.42 12.77
CA VAL A 32 -21.09 -0.86 12.58
C VAL A 32 -20.68 -0.95 11.11
N LYS A 33 -20.31 0.19 10.54
CA LYS A 33 -19.19 0.21 9.59
C LYS A 33 -18.07 -0.53 10.30
N THR A 34 -17.74 -1.75 9.88
CA THR A 34 -16.46 -2.35 10.23
C THR A 34 -15.44 -1.36 9.70
N HIS A 35 -14.89 -0.54 10.61
CA HIS A 35 -13.84 0.40 10.32
C HIS A 35 -12.84 -0.40 9.50
N GLU A 36 -12.59 -0.02 8.24
CA GLU A 36 -11.61 -0.69 7.41
C GLU A 36 -10.29 -0.58 8.18
N MET A 37 -9.98 -1.64 8.93
CA MET A 37 -8.75 -1.73 9.69
C MET A 37 -7.62 -1.74 8.69
N LEU A 38 -6.51 -1.13 9.13
CA LEU A 38 -5.36 -0.81 8.31
C LEU A 38 -5.05 -1.94 7.31
N PRO A 39 -4.93 -1.62 6.01
CA PRO A 39 -4.87 -2.61 4.96
C PRO A 39 -3.64 -3.51 5.16
N GLY A 40 -3.85 -4.75 5.59
CA GLY A 40 -2.74 -5.71 5.72
C GLY A 40 -2.93 -6.82 6.75
N PHE A 41 -3.80 -6.67 7.74
CA PHE A 41 -4.01 -7.69 8.77
C PHE A 41 -5.23 -8.58 8.48
N ILE A 42 -5.14 -9.85 8.86
CA ILE A 42 -6.26 -10.80 8.78
C ILE A 42 -6.73 -11.05 10.21
N TRP A 43 -8.00 -10.73 10.48
CA TRP A 43 -8.66 -11.10 11.73
C TRP A 43 -9.23 -12.52 11.60
N SER A 44 -8.71 -13.43 12.41
CA SER A 44 -9.22 -14.79 12.64
C SER A 44 -9.95 -14.88 13.97
N ASP A 45 -10.60 -16.02 14.25
CA ASP A 45 -11.35 -16.22 15.49
C ASP A 45 -10.46 -16.08 16.74
N ASP A 46 -9.19 -16.47 16.65
CA ASP A 46 -8.21 -16.32 17.75
C ASP A 46 -7.59 -14.91 17.85
N SER A 47 -7.79 -14.04 16.84
CA SER A 47 -7.14 -12.73 16.77
C SER A 47 -7.46 -11.79 17.94
N PRO A 48 -8.70 -11.73 18.48
CA PRO A 48 -8.99 -10.91 19.66
C PRO A 48 -8.14 -11.27 20.88
N ALA A 49 -7.98 -12.57 21.16
CA ALA A 49 -7.19 -13.05 22.30
C ALA A 49 -5.71 -12.73 22.12
N LEU A 50 -5.15 -13.02 20.94
CA LEU A 50 -3.76 -12.70 20.62
C LEU A 50 -3.47 -11.20 20.67
N PHE A 51 -4.41 -10.37 20.19
CA PHE A 51 -4.26 -8.91 20.23
C PHE A 51 -4.32 -8.39 21.66
N GLN A 52 -5.21 -8.94 22.49
CA GLN A 52 -5.28 -8.61 23.90
C GLN A 52 -3.97 -8.98 24.62
N ASP A 53 -3.42 -10.18 24.38
CA ASP A 53 -2.13 -10.58 24.94
C ASP A 53 -0.99 -9.65 24.48
N ALA A 54 -0.99 -9.26 23.20
CA ALA A 54 0.00 -8.32 22.68
C ALA A 54 -0.08 -6.95 23.38
N LEU A 55 -1.28 -6.44 23.67
CA LEU A 55 -1.43 -5.18 24.43
C LEU A 55 -0.78 -5.25 25.81
N PHE A 56 -0.70 -6.42 26.45
CA PHE A 56 -0.04 -6.61 27.75
C PHE A 56 1.47 -6.86 27.65
N THR A 57 2.05 -6.84 26.45
CA THR A 57 3.50 -6.96 26.27
C THR A 57 4.20 -5.75 26.90
N ALA A 58 5.34 -5.97 27.56
CA ALA A 58 6.09 -4.92 28.27
C ALA A 58 6.41 -3.71 27.38
N GLU A 59 6.75 -3.94 26.11
CA GLU A 59 7.01 -2.87 25.14
C GLU A 59 5.77 -1.98 24.93
N ILE A 60 4.60 -2.56 24.73
CA ILE A 60 3.36 -1.80 24.48
C ILE A 60 2.92 -1.05 25.73
N GLN A 61 3.00 -1.70 26.89
CA GLN A 61 2.69 -1.07 28.17
C GLN A 61 3.62 0.11 28.46
N GLN A 62 4.93 -0.01 28.20
CA GLN A 62 5.86 1.11 28.34
C GLN A 62 5.50 2.28 27.43
N ARG A 63 5.06 2.00 26.19
CA ARG A 63 4.63 3.05 25.25
C ARG A 63 3.31 3.70 25.65
N LEU A 64 2.35 2.92 26.15
CA LEU A 64 1.10 3.43 26.69
C LEU A 64 1.35 4.29 27.93
N ASP A 65 2.20 3.85 28.84
CA ASP A 65 2.59 4.63 30.02
C ASP A 65 3.25 5.94 29.65
N LYS A 66 4.13 5.93 28.63
CA LYS A 66 4.74 7.15 28.10
C LYS A 66 3.68 8.08 27.52
N PHE A 67 2.75 7.54 26.74
CA PHE A 67 1.66 8.30 26.12
C PHE A 67 0.75 8.95 27.17
N LEU A 68 0.39 8.20 28.23
CA LEU A 68 -0.47 8.68 29.32
C LEU A 68 0.21 9.74 30.21
N LYS A 69 1.54 9.76 30.25
CA LYS A 69 2.33 10.76 31.00
C LYS A 69 2.51 12.07 30.24
N LEU A 70 2.11 12.16 28.97
CA LEU A 70 2.16 13.41 28.23
C LEU A 70 1.16 14.39 28.83
N GLU A 71 1.63 15.56 29.24
CA GLU A 71 0.73 16.61 29.73
C GLU A 71 -0.26 17.01 28.63
N PRO A 72 -1.54 17.26 28.97
CA PRO A 72 -2.55 17.63 28.01
C PRO A 72 -2.28 19.04 27.47
N ILE A 73 -1.58 19.11 26.34
CA ILE A 73 -1.39 20.35 25.60
C ILE A 73 -2.56 20.47 24.62
N TYR A 74 -3.46 21.43 24.86
CA TYR A 74 -4.60 21.70 23.98
C TYR A 74 -4.20 22.51 22.74
N SER A 75 -3.23 22.00 21.96
CA SER A 75 -2.92 22.51 20.62
C SER A 75 -3.31 21.50 19.57
N GLN A 76 -3.72 21.96 18.38
CA GLN A 76 -4.07 21.06 17.28
C GLN A 76 -2.90 20.12 16.93
N ASN A 77 -1.67 20.65 16.90
CA ASN A 77 -0.48 19.84 16.64
C ASN A 77 -0.26 18.75 17.71
N ALA A 78 -0.57 19.04 18.97
CA ALA A 78 -0.46 18.07 20.04
C ALA A 78 -1.52 16.96 19.91
N ILE A 79 -2.74 17.31 19.49
CA ILE A 79 -3.81 16.34 19.21
C ILE A 79 -3.42 15.44 18.02
N ASP A 80 -2.90 16.02 16.94
CA ASP A 80 -2.48 15.27 15.76
C ASP A 80 -1.33 14.32 16.08
N ASN A 81 -0.32 14.79 16.85
CA ASN A 81 0.78 13.96 17.32
C ASN A 81 0.29 12.83 18.24
N ALA A 82 -0.63 13.11 19.16
CA ALA A 82 -1.19 12.09 20.04
C ALA A 82 -1.98 11.03 19.24
N SER A 83 -2.75 11.46 18.23
CA SER A 83 -3.45 10.55 17.33
C SER A 83 -2.49 9.65 16.55
N LEU A 84 -1.36 10.21 16.07
CA LEU A 84 -0.33 9.45 15.38
C LEU A 84 0.35 8.44 16.31
N GLU A 85 0.71 8.85 17.53
CA GLU A 85 1.34 7.95 18.51
C GLU A 85 0.42 6.80 18.92
N LEU A 86 -0.86 7.08 19.19
CA LEU A 86 -1.82 6.04 19.52
C LEU A 86 -2.02 5.06 18.35
N THR A 87 -2.10 5.58 17.14
CA THR A 87 -2.21 4.75 15.93
C THR A 87 -0.99 3.84 15.78
N ASP A 88 0.21 4.35 16.02
CA ASP A 88 1.44 3.56 15.95
C ASP A 88 1.50 2.47 17.03
N ILE A 89 1.02 2.76 18.25
CA ILE A 89 0.90 1.76 19.33
C ILE A 89 -0.04 0.63 18.89
N ILE A 90 -1.22 0.96 18.34
CA ILE A 90 -2.18 -0.02 17.84
C ILE A 90 -1.59 -0.85 16.70
N ILE A 91 -0.86 -0.22 15.77
CA ILE A 91 -0.17 -0.91 14.67
C ILE A 91 0.89 -1.86 15.19
N THR A 92 1.64 -1.46 16.21
CA THR A 92 2.67 -2.28 16.82
C THR A 92 2.04 -3.51 17.49
N ALA A 93 0.96 -3.33 18.25
CA ALA A 93 0.17 -4.43 18.81
C ALA A 93 -0.33 -5.40 17.73
N ALA A 94 -0.86 -4.85 16.64
CA ALA A 94 -1.35 -5.62 15.51
C ALA A 94 -0.23 -6.42 14.83
N ASN A 95 0.97 -5.85 14.72
CA ASN A 95 2.13 -6.53 14.12
C ASN A 95 2.62 -7.72 14.95
N ILE A 96 2.51 -7.62 16.27
CA ILE A 96 2.93 -8.70 17.18
C ILE A 96 1.91 -9.85 17.15
N SER A 97 0.61 -9.53 17.15
CA SER A 97 -0.45 -10.53 17.35
C SER A 97 -1.08 -11.07 16.07
N LEU A 98 -1.19 -10.25 15.03
CA LEU A 98 -2.02 -10.57 13.87
C LEU A 98 -1.20 -11.08 12.69
N LYS A 99 -1.78 -12.04 11.97
CA LYS A 99 -1.20 -12.53 10.73
C LYS A 99 -1.33 -11.45 9.65
N ARG A 100 -0.18 -11.02 9.11
CA ARG A 100 -0.16 -10.19 7.90
C ARG A 100 -0.63 -11.02 6.70
N ARG A 101 -1.55 -10.48 5.93
CA ARG A 101 -1.85 -10.99 4.59
C ARG A 101 -0.58 -10.85 3.77
N LYS A 102 -0.01 -11.98 3.32
CA LYS A 102 1.09 -11.96 2.34
C LYS A 102 0.64 -11.05 1.19
N ALA A 103 1.44 -10.03 0.87
CA ALA A 103 1.14 -9.10 -0.21
C ALA A 103 0.84 -9.95 -1.45
N GLN A 104 -0.43 -10.02 -1.83
CA GLN A 104 -0.85 -10.80 -2.97
C GLN A 104 -0.26 -10.04 -4.16
N THR A 105 0.75 -10.61 -4.82
CA THR A 105 1.20 -10.05 -6.10
C THR A 105 -0.03 -9.91 -6.98
N VAL A 106 -0.13 -8.81 -7.72
CA VAL A 106 -1.28 -8.49 -8.59
C VAL A 106 -1.64 -9.70 -9.50
N ILE A 107 -0.63 -10.49 -9.86
CA ILE A 107 -0.73 -11.76 -10.57
C ILE A 107 -1.62 -12.78 -9.82
N GLY A 108 -1.44 -12.93 -8.51
CA GLY A 108 -2.24 -13.81 -7.65
C GLY A 108 -3.66 -13.31 -7.38
N PHE A 109 -3.93 -12.00 -7.46
CA PHE A 109 -5.29 -11.47 -7.36
C PHE A 109 -6.11 -11.80 -8.63
N PHE A 110 -5.50 -11.64 -9.80
CA PHE A 110 -6.18 -11.96 -11.07
C PHE A 110 -6.33 -13.46 -11.31
N SER A 111 -5.44 -14.29 -10.77
CA SER A 111 -5.58 -15.75 -10.87
C SER A 111 -6.75 -16.29 -10.03
N ARG A 112 -7.21 -15.56 -9.01
CA ARG A 112 -8.39 -15.92 -8.20
C ARG A 112 -9.73 -15.58 -8.86
N PHE A 113 -9.75 -14.63 -9.79
CA PHE A 113 -10.95 -14.20 -10.51
C PHE A 113 -10.76 -14.25 -12.03
N PRO A 114 -10.37 -15.41 -12.61
CA PRO A 114 -10.06 -15.51 -14.03
C PRO A 114 -11.30 -15.29 -14.91
N ARG A 115 -12.50 -15.53 -14.37
CA ARG A 115 -13.78 -15.46 -15.10
C ARG A 115 -14.41 -14.06 -15.17
N TYR A 116 -13.83 -13.04 -14.54
CA TYR A 116 -14.41 -11.69 -14.49
C TYR A 116 -13.52 -10.66 -15.20
N PRO A 117 -13.52 -10.62 -16.56
CA PRO A 117 -12.71 -9.68 -17.32
C PRO A 117 -13.09 -8.21 -17.04
N ALA A 118 -14.32 -7.93 -16.63
CA ALA A 118 -14.77 -6.58 -16.26
C ALA A 118 -14.00 -6.03 -15.04
N VAL A 119 -13.70 -6.86 -14.03
CA VAL A 119 -12.95 -6.46 -12.83
C VAL A 119 -11.51 -6.11 -13.20
N LYS A 120 -10.90 -6.94 -14.06
CA LYS A 120 -9.55 -6.68 -14.61
C LYS A 120 -9.52 -5.39 -15.42
N GLY A 121 -10.51 -5.17 -16.28
CA GLY A 121 -10.64 -3.93 -17.06
C GLY A 121 -10.79 -2.69 -16.17
N HIS A 122 -11.62 -2.77 -15.12
CA HIS A 122 -11.82 -1.68 -14.17
C HIS A 122 -10.54 -1.34 -13.39
N TYR A 123 -9.83 -2.36 -12.91
CA TYR A 123 -8.53 -2.18 -12.25
C TYR A 123 -7.54 -1.44 -13.15
N TYR A 124 -7.34 -1.87 -14.40
CA TYR A 124 -6.39 -1.20 -15.29
C TYR A 124 -6.84 0.21 -15.66
N LYS A 125 -8.15 0.46 -15.72
CA LYS A 125 -8.69 1.82 -15.90
C LYS A 125 -8.30 2.72 -14.72
N LEU A 126 -8.53 2.28 -13.49
CA LEU A 126 -8.11 2.99 -12.28
C LEU A 126 -6.60 3.19 -12.23
N GLN A 127 -5.82 2.15 -12.54
CA GLN A 127 -4.36 2.21 -12.57
C GLN A 127 -3.84 3.25 -13.57
N ARG A 128 -4.45 3.36 -14.76
CA ARG A 128 -4.10 4.39 -15.75
C ARG A 128 -4.41 5.80 -15.23
N VAL A 129 -5.59 5.99 -14.64
CA VAL A 129 -6.00 7.28 -14.04
C VAL A 129 -5.01 7.69 -12.95
N TYR A 130 -4.72 6.79 -12.03
CA TYR A 130 -3.73 6.99 -10.97
C TYR A 130 -2.35 7.36 -11.54
N THR A 131 -1.86 6.58 -12.51
CA THR A 131 -0.54 6.83 -13.13
C THR A 131 -0.49 8.20 -13.80
N LYS A 132 -1.58 8.61 -14.46
CA LYS A 132 -1.71 9.93 -15.07
C LYS A 132 -1.67 11.04 -14.02
N ALA A 133 -2.45 10.92 -12.95
CA ALA A 133 -2.48 11.87 -11.86
C ALA A 133 -1.12 12.00 -11.16
N ARG A 134 -0.46 10.86 -10.87
CA ARG A 134 0.89 10.81 -10.28
C ARG A 134 1.90 11.54 -11.16
N LYS A 135 1.93 11.25 -12.47
CA LYS A 135 2.83 11.92 -13.42
C LYS A 135 2.54 13.42 -13.50
N HIS A 136 1.28 13.82 -13.47
CA HIS A 136 0.87 15.21 -13.48
C HIS A 136 1.36 15.95 -12.24
N LYS A 137 1.07 15.43 -11.04
CA LYS A 137 1.53 15.99 -9.76
C LYS A 137 3.06 16.12 -9.68
N TYR A 138 3.78 15.13 -10.19
CA TYR A 138 5.24 15.18 -10.26
C TYR A 138 5.74 16.33 -11.17
N ARG A 139 5.08 16.54 -12.32
CA ARG A 139 5.41 17.68 -13.21
C ARG A 139 5.10 19.02 -12.55
N GLU A 140 3.96 19.13 -11.87
CA GLU A 140 3.58 20.34 -11.12
C GLU A 140 4.65 20.68 -10.07
N TYR A 141 5.07 19.68 -9.28
CA TYR A 141 6.12 19.84 -8.28
C TYR A 141 7.45 20.30 -8.89
N LYS A 142 7.88 19.67 -10.00
CA LYS A 142 9.10 20.09 -10.70
C LYS A 142 8.99 21.53 -11.22
N GLN A 143 7.83 21.90 -11.77
CA GLN A 143 7.57 23.25 -12.25
C GLN A 143 7.54 24.27 -11.10
N SER A 144 6.98 23.91 -9.94
CA SER A 144 6.99 24.81 -8.79
C SER A 144 8.40 25.05 -8.26
N LEU A 145 9.26 24.02 -8.24
CA LEU A 145 10.68 24.18 -7.88
C LEU A 145 11.41 25.10 -8.86
N LEU A 146 11.22 24.91 -10.17
CA LEU A 146 11.84 25.77 -11.17
C LEU A 146 11.42 27.25 -11.00
N LYS A 147 10.14 27.50 -10.77
CA LYS A 147 9.64 28.86 -10.50
C LYS A 147 10.26 29.44 -9.23
N GLN A 148 10.37 28.67 -8.15
CA GLN A 148 11.03 29.13 -6.92
C GLN A 148 12.49 29.49 -7.17
N ILE A 149 13.21 28.69 -7.95
CA ILE A 149 14.60 28.94 -8.32
C ILE A 149 14.73 30.24 -9.15
N GLU A 150 13.86 30.43 -10.15
CA GLU A 150 13.83 31.63 -10.99
C GLU A 150 13.55 32.89 -10.16
N THR A 151 12.54 32.84 -9.28
CA THR A 151 12.20 33.98 -8.40
C THR A 151 13.32 34.29 -7.40
N LEU A 152 13.87 33.28 -6.72
CA LEU A 152 14.93 33.47 -5.73
C LEU A 152 16.25 33.97 -6.33
N HIS A 153 16.52 33.62 -7.59
CA HIS A 153 17.72 34.09 -8.30
C HIS A 153 17.73 35.63 -8.41
N GLU A 154 16.58 36.24 -8.69
CA GLU A 154 16.45 37.69 -8.82
C GLU A 154 16.38 38.40 -7.47
N GLU A 155 15.68 37.82 -6.49
CA GLU A 155 15.42 38.46 -5.20
C GLU A 155 16.54 38.27 -4.16
N ASN A 156 17.08 37.06 -4.04
CA ASN A 156 17.96 36.66 -2.93
C ASN A 156 18.97 35.57 -3.33
N PRO A 157 20.13 35.93 -3.89
CA PRO A 157 21.10 34.96 -4.41
C PRO A 157 21.64 34.00 -3.35
N LYS A 158 21.69 34.40 -2.06
CA LYS A 158 22.13 33.50 -0.98
C LYS A 158 21.15 32.36 -0.72
N GLN A 159 19.85 32.62 -0.75
CA GLN A 159 18.84 31.58 -0.55
C GLN A 159 18.75 30.64 -1.76
N TYR A 160 18.94 31.19 -2.96
CA TYR A 160 19.09 30.41 -4.19
C TYR A 160 20.16 29.32 -4.06
N TRP A 161 21.38 29.69 -3.65
CA TRP A 161 22.48 28.71 -3.51
C TRP A 161 22.19 27.66 -2.45
N LYS A 162 21.57 28.04 -1.33
CA LYS A 162 21.15 27.08 -0.30
C LYS A 162 20.14 26.06 -0.85
N LEU A 163 19.17 26.51 -1.64
CA LEU A 163 18.18 25.63 -2.27
C LEU A 163 18.82 24.69 -3.29
N ILE A 164 19.79 25.18 -4.07
CA ILE A 164 20.55 24.35 -5.01
C ILE A 164 21.34 23.28 -4.25
N ASP A 165 22.00 23.61 -3.15
CA ASP A 165 22.75 22.66 -2.33
C ASP A 165 21.83 21.59 -1.71
N GLU A 166 20.64 21.97 -1.26
CA GLU A 166 19.62 21.04 -0.76
C GLU A 166 19.10 20.11 -1.87
N LEU A 167 18.87 20.63 -3.08
CA LEU A 167 18.40 19.86 -4.23
C LEU A 167 19.46 18.93 -4.83
N GLN A 168 20.73 19.31 -4.77
CA GLN A 168 21.83 18.46 -5.22
C GLN A 168 22.04 17.24 -4.31
N GLY A 169 21.55 17.31 -3.07
CA GLY A 169 21.66 16.22 -2.10
C GLY A 169 23.11 15.97 -1.65
N LYS A 170 23.27 15.49 -0.42
CA LYS A 170 24.59 15.16 0.14
C LYS A 170 25.23 13.90 -0.46
N GLU A 171 24.49 13.14 -1.26
CA GLU A 171 25.00 12.01 -2.00
C GLU A 171 24.43 12.08 -3.41
N LYS A 172 25.27 12.47 -4.37
CA LYS A 172 25.18 11.84 -5.68
C LYS A 172 25.44 10.37 -5.41
N ASP A 173 24.35 9.65 -5.22
CA ASP A 173 24.29 8.21 -5.36
C ASP A 173 24.69 7.97 -6.82
N ASP A 174 26.01 7.97 -7.08
CA ASP A 174 26.63 7.66 -8.35
C ASP A 174 26.32 6.19 -8.58
N LYS A 175 25.09 5.89 -8.96
CA LYS A 175 24.63 4.57 -9.41
C LYS A 175 25.31 4.18 -10.72
N SER A 176 26.08 5.12 -11.29
CA SER A 176 27.02 4.95 -12.38
C SER A 176 28.49 5.04 -11.95
N ALA A 177 28.80 5.00 -10.64
CA ALA A 177 30.16 4.84 -10.18
C ALA A 177 30.72 3.58 -10.84
N LEU A 178 31.94 3.69 -11.38
CA LEU A 178 32.67 2.56 -11.92
C LEU A 178 32.77 1.49 -10.83
N VAL A 179 31.91 0.48 -10.91
CA VAL A 179 32.02 -0.72 -10.07
C VAL A 179 33.42 -1.27 -10.32
N ALA A 180 34.23 -1.36 -9.27
CA ALA A 180 35.60 -1.78 -9.42
C ALA A 180 35.62 -3.18 -10.04
N PRO A 181 36.60 -3.51 -10.90
CA PRO A 181 36.69 -4.84 -11.50
C PRO A 181 36.67 -5.98 -10.47
N PHE A 182 37.17 -5.72 -9.26
CA PHE A 182 37.14 -6.67 -8.15
C PHE A 182 35.71 -6.94 -7.64
N ASP A 183 34.86 -5.92 -7.55
CA ASP A 183 33.47 -6.07 -7.12
C ASP A 183 32.66 -6.85 -8.15
N TRP A 184 32.93 -6.63 -9.44
CA TRP A 184 32.40 -7.46 -10.52
C TRP A 184 32.83 -8.91 -10.40
N LEU A 185 34.13 -9.16 -10.16
CA LEU A 185 34.67 -10.51 -9.99
C LEU A 185 33.97 -11.22 -8.82
N ASN A 186 33.81 -10.55 -7.67
CA ASN A 186 33.13 -11.11 -6.52
C ASN A 186 31.66 -11.39 -6.79
N HIS A 187 30.96 -10.47 -7.46
CA HIS A 187 29.58 -10.68 -7.85
C HIS A 187 29.41 -11.93 -8.73
N PHE A 188 30.27 -12.09 -9.74
CA PHE A 188 30.22 -13.25 -10.63
C PHE A 188 30.64 -14.54 -9.94
N LYS A 189 31.66 -14.53 -9.08
CA LYS A 189 32.03 -15.70 -8.26
C LYS A 189 30.84 -16.19 -7.43
N ASN A 190 30.15 -15.26 -6.78
CA ASN A 190 28.97 -15.57 -5.97
C ASN A 190 27.78 -16.10 -6.80
N LEU A 191 27.70 -15.76 -8.10
CA LEU A 191 26.69 -16.31 -9.01
C LEU A 191 27.05 -17.71 -9.53
N THR A 192 28.35 -17.98 -9.73
CA THR A 192 28.84 -19.28 -10.20
C THR A 192 28.94 -20.32 -9.10
N GLU A 193 29.10 -19.90 -7.84
CA GLU A 193 29.08 -20.82 -6.73
C GLU A 193 27.66 -21.34 -6.49
N PRO A 194 27.44 -22.67 -6.50
CA PRO A 194 26.14 -23.22 -6.18
C PRO A 194 25.78 -22.80 -4.76
N LYS A 195 24.58 -22.23 -4.60
CA LYS A 195 24.07 -21.85 -3.28
C LYS A 195 24.16 -23.05 -2.34
N ASP A 196 24.45 -22.80 -1.07
CA ASP A 196 24.61 -23.85 -0.06
C ASP A 196 23.40 -24.80 0.00
N GLU A 197 22.19 -24.25 -0.22
CA GLU A 197 20.93 -24.99 -0.33
C GLU A 197 20.92 -26.10 -1.40
N PHE A 198 21.76 -25.99 -2.43
CA PHE A 198 21.83 -26.94 -3.54
C PHE A 198 23.07 -27.82 -3.51
N LYS A 199 24.05 -27.56 -2.63
CA LYS A 199 25.31 -28.33 -2.59
C LYS A 199 25.05 -29.80 -2.25
N GLU A 200 24.24 -30.08 -1.24
CA GLU A 200 23.87 -31.45 -0.85
C GLU A 200 23.14 -32.19 -1.98
N ARG A 201 22.26 -31.49 -2.72
CA ARG A 201 21.52 -32.09 -3.82
C ARG A 201 22.42 -32.38 -5.02
N LEU A 202 23.38 -31.51 -5.31
CA LEU A 202 24.34 -31.70 -6.40
C LEU A 202 25.28 -32.88 -6.09
N GLN A 203 25.80 -32.98 -4.87
CA GLN A 203 26.61 -34.12 -4.43
C GLN A 203 25.86 -35.44 -4.56
N PHE A 204 24.61 -35.49 -4.09
CA PHE A 204 23.76 -36.67 -4.24
C PHE A 204 23.53 -37.08 -5.71
N LEU A 205 23.33 -36.10 -6.59
CA LEU A 205 23.14 -36.37 -8.02
C LEU A 205 24.41 -36.87 -8.68
N GLU A 206 25.56 -36.33 -8.31
CA GLU A 206 26.88 -36.71 -8.81
C GLU A 206 27.26 -38.15 -8.38
N GLU A 207 27.01 -38.51 -7.12
CA GLU A 207 27.16 -39.88 -6.63
C GLU A 207 26.27 -40.86 -7.40
N LYS A 208 25.01 -40.47 -7.64
CA LYS A 208 24.08 -41.30 -8.39
C LYS A 208 24.49 -41.47 -9.85
N LEU A 209 25.06 -40.43 -10.46
CA LEU A 209 25.56 -40.46 -11.83
C LEU A 209 26.76 -41.43 -11.95
N ASN A 210 27.72 -41.35 -11.01
CA ASN A 210 28.86 -42.26 -10.94
C ASN A 210 28.48 -43.74 -10.75
N ILE A 211 27.37 -44.02 -10.07
CA ILE A 211 26.84 -45.39 -9.93
C ILE A 211 26.26 -45.89 -11.26
N LEU A 212 25.63 -45.02 -12.04
CA LEU A 212 25.00 -45.37 -13.32
C LEU A 212 26.00 -45.48 -14.48
N GLU A 213 27.17 -44.84 -14.38
CA GLU A 213 28.25 -44.94 -15.36
C GLU A 213 29.12 -46.19 -15.19
N LYS A 214 28.94 -46.96 -14.11
CA LYS A 214 29.59 -48.26 -13.88
C LYS A 214 28.72 -49.42 -14.34
#